data_AF-A0A7S0ALW8-F1
#
_entry.id   AF-A0A7S0ALW8-F1
#
_cell.length_a   1.000
_cell.length_b   1.000
_cell.length_c   1.000
_cell.angle_alpha   90.00
_cell.angle_beta   90.00
_cell.angle_gamma   90.00
#
_symmetry.space_group_name_H-M   'P 1'
#
loop_
_entity.id
_entity.type
_entity.pdbx_description
1 polymer ?
#
loop_
_entity_poly.entity_id
_entity_poly.type
_entity_poly.pdbx_seq_one_letter_code
_entity_poly.pdbx_strand_id
1 'polypeptide(L)'
;MGVDQHMEAIQDVSGKATAELALQEMLEKVKKTWEDMELIVNPYKDNKDVFILGSVEEITVALEDSLVTISTILGSRFVGAIRNEVEEWNKNLLTFQETLDEWLNVQRNWMYLESIFGAGDIKKQLPTESAKFMEIDGQWKKIMKE
;
A
#
# COMPACT_ATOMS: atom_id res chain seq x y z
N MET A 1 54.04 -6.25 -15.28
CA MET A 1 53.60 -5.23 -16.26
C MET A 1 52.43 -5.82 -17.04
N GLY A 2 51.20 -5.50 -16.64
CA GLY A 2 49.98 -6.15 -17.17
C GLY A 2 48.71 -5.69 -16.46
N VAL A 3 48.83 -5.08 -15.27
CA VAL A 3 47.72 -4.43 -14.56
C VAL A 3 47.21 -3.21 -15.34
N ASP A 4 48.11 -2.46 -16.00
CA ASP A 4 47.76 -1.26 -16.76
C ASP A 4 46.84 -1.56 -17.96
N GLN A 5 46.97 -2.74 -18.59
CA GLN A 5 46.14 -3.15 -19.72
C GLN A 5 44.71 -3.55 -19.34
N HIS A 6 44.48 -3.85 -18.05
CA HIS A 6 43.17 -4.23 -17.52
C HIS A 6 42.56 -3.17 -16.60
N MET A 7 43.29 -2.06 -16.35
CA MET A 7 42.87 -1.03 -15.40
C MET A 7 41.54 -0.38 -15.78
N GLU A 8 41.35 -0.07 -17.06
CA GLU A 8 40.08 0.50 -17.56
C GLU A 8 38.91 -0.49 -17.42
N ALA A 9 39.12 -1.77 -17.74
CA ALA A 9 38.10 -2.79 -17.60
C ALA A 9 37.71 -3.04 -16.13
N ILE A 10 38.70 -3.05 -15.23
CA ILE A 10 38.47 -3.18 -13.78
C ILE A 10 37.72 -1.95 -13.25
N GLN A 11 38.08 -0.74 -13.70
CA GLN A 11 37.38 0.48 -13.31
C GLN A 11 35.92 0.50 -13.79
N ASP A 12 35.64 0.06 -15.03
CA ASP A 12 34.27 -0.04 -15.57
C ASP A 12 33.42 -1.06 -14.80
N VAL A 13 33.96 -2.25 -14.54
CA VAL A 13 33.27 -3.29 -13.75
C VAL A 13 33.03 -2.82 -12.32
N SER A 14 34.03 -2.19 -11.69
CA SER A 14 33.87 -1.64 -10.34
C SER A 14 32.82 -0.53 -10.30
N GLY A 15 32.78 0.35 -11.31
CA GLY A 15 31.79 1.42 -11.39
C GLY A 15 30.36 0.88 -11.54
N LYS A 16 30.18 -0.15 -12.37
CA LYS A 16 28.90 -0.86 -12.53
C LYS A 16 28.45 -1.52 -11.22
N ALA A 17 29.34 -2.27 -10.57
CA ALA A 17 29.05 -2.95 -9.31
C ALA A 17 28.63 -1.96 -8.20
N THR A 18 29.33 -0.83 -8.08
CA THR A 18 28.95 0.22 -7.10
C THR A 18 27.57 0.81 -7.41
N ALA A 19 27.25 1.03 -8.68
CA ALA A 19 25.95 1.56 -9.07
C ALA A 19 24.81 0.55 -8.84
N GLU A 20 25.03 -0.73 -9.14
CA GLU A 20 24.08 -1.82 -8.88
C GLU A 20 23.81 -1.98 -7.38
N LEU A 21 24.86 -1.97 -6.56
CA LEU A 21 24.74 -2.04 -5.10
C LEU A 21 23.91 -0.88 -4.55
N ALA A 22 24.13 0.34 -5.02
CA ALA A 22 23.34 1.50 -4.59
C ALA A 22 21.84 1.32 -4.88
N LEU A 23 21.47 0.72 -6.01
CA LEU A 23 20.07 0.44 -6.34
C LEU A 23 19.48 -0.67 -5.45
N GLN A 24 20.28 -1.69 -5.14
CA GLN A 24 19.87 -2.76 -4.22
C GLN A 24 19.61 -2.21 -2.82
N GLU A 25 20.48 -1.34 -2.30
CA GLU A 25 20.29 -0.69 -1.01
C GLU A 25 19.04 0.19 -0.97
N MET A 26 18.69 0.86 -2.08
CA MET A 26 17.44 1.63 -2.19
C MET A 26 16.22 0.71 -2.12
N LEU A 27 16.23 -0.40 -2.87
CA LEU A 27 15.13 -1.37 -2.85
C LEU A 27 14.97 -2.01 -1.46
N GLU A 28 16.09 -2.35 -0.82
CA GLU A 28 16.07 -2.98 0.50
C GLU A 28 15.48 -2.06 1.58
N LYS A 29 15.73 -0.75 1.48
CA LYS A 29 15.07 0.24 2.36
C LYS A 29 13.56 0.25 2.16
N VAL A 30 13.09 0.18 0.91
CA VAL A 30 11.65 0.09 0.63
C VAL A 30 11.08 -1.16 1.29
N LYS A 31 11.67 -2.34 1.05
CA LYS A 31 11.22 -3.61 1.66
C LYS A 31 11.09 -3.51 3.17
N LYS A 32 12.14 -3.02 3.83
CA LYS A 32 12.17 -2.89 5.29
C LYS A 32 11.09 -1.96 5.82
N THR A 33 10.82 -0.83 5.15
CA THR A 33 9.71 0.06 5.51
C THR A 33 8.37 -0.67 5.51
N TRP A 34 8.15 -1.58 4.57
CA TRP A 34 6.90 -2.33 4.43
C TRP A 34 6.81 -3.58 5.32
N GLU A 35 7.93 -4.09 5.83
CA GLU A 35 7.94 -5.21 6.79
C GLU A 35 7.36 -4.81 8.16
N ASP A 36 7.64 -3.57 8.60
CA ASP A 36 7.23 -3.06 9.92
C ASP A 36 5.92 -2.23 9.86
N MET A 37 5.33 -2.07 8.67
CA MET A 37 4.17 -1.20 8.46
C MET A 37 2.87 -1.90 8.89
N GLU A 38 2.07 -1.24 9.73
CA GLU A 38 0.78 -1.74 10.17
C GLU A 38 -0.36 -0.76 9.86
N LEU A 39 -1.50 -1.29 9.40
CA LEU A 39 -2.72 -0.50 9.29
C LEU A 39 -3.33 -0.29 10.67
N ILE A 40 -3.60 0.96 11.01
CA ILE A 40 -4.28 1.30 12.26
C ILE A 40 -5.77 0.99 12.10
N VAL A 41 -6.33 0.24 13.04
CA VAL A 41 -7.75 -0.12 13.07
C VAL A 41 -8.35 0.29 14.41
N ASN A 42 -9.47 1.01 14.37
CA ASN A 42 -10.14 1.57 15.54
C ASN A 42 -11.60 1.08 15.65
N PRO A 43 -12.14 0.92 16.87
CA PRO A 43 -13.56 0.70 17.06
C PRO A 43 -14.39 1.85 16.48
N TYR A 44 -15.52 1.52 15.86
CA TYR A 44 -16.46 2.49 15.32
C TYR A 44 -17.48 2.91 16.39
N LYS A 45 -17.46 4.20 16.78
CA LYS A 45 -18.28 4.75 17.88
C LYS A 45 -18.04 3.95 19.18
N ASP A 46 -19.10 3.75 19.98
CA ASP A 46 -19.05 2.95 21.22
C ASP A 46 -19.22 1.44 20.97
N ASN A 47 -19.23 1.00 19.70
CA ASN A 47 -19.43 -0.41 19.36
C ASN A 47 -18.09 -1.15 19.28
N LYS A 48 -17.82 -1.98 20.29
CA LYS A 48 -16.58 -2.77 20.39
C LYS A 48 -16.45 -3.88 19.34
N ASP A 49 -17.54 -4.23 18.67
CA ASP A 49 -17.60 -5.32 17.69
C ASP A 49 -17.56 -4.84 16.23
N VAL A 50 -17.33 -3.55 16.01
CA VAL A 50 -17.30 -2.93 14.68
C VAL A 50 -16.06 -2.07 14.58
N PHE A 51 -15.28 -2.29 13.52
CA PHE A 51 -14.02 -1.60 13.33
C PHE A 51 -14.01 -0.81 12.02
N ILE A 52 -13.15 0.21 11.97
CA ILE A 52 -12.84 1.01 10.79
C ILE A 52 -11.32 1.23 10.73
N LEU A 53 -10.78 1.44 9.53
CA LEU A 53 -9.44 1.97 9.34
C LEU A 53 -9.34 3.33 10.06
N GLY A 54 -8.28 3.46 10.86
CA GLY A 54 -7.89 4.67 11.56
C GLY A 54 -7.15 5.64 10.65
N SER A 55 -6.15 6.32 11.20
CA SER A 55 -5.30 7.19 10.38
C SER A 55 -4.48 6.34 9.41
N VAL A 56 -4.45 6.77 8.15
CA VAL A 56 -3.64 6.18 7.07
C VAL A 56 -2.58 7.16 6.55
N GLU A 57 -2.38 8.30 7.23
CA GLU A 57 -1.46 9.34 6.76
C GLU A 57 -0.02 8.82 6.63
N GLU A 58 0.46 8.08 7.62
CA GLU A 58 1.80 7.51 7.62
C GLU A 58 2.01 6.50 6.49
N ILE A 59 1.05 5.58 6.30
CA ILE A 59 1.16 4.56 5.24
C ILE A 59 1.05 5.17 3.84
N THR A 60 0.25 6.23 3.67
CA THR A 60 0.17 6.95 2.40
C THR A 60 1.47 7.67 2.08
N VAL A 61 2.08 8.36 3.04
CA VAL A 61 3.38 9.03 2.85
C VAL A 61 4.45 8.01 2.48
N ALA A 62 4.54 6.91 3.22
CA ALA A 62 5.51 5.85 2.93
C ALA A 62 5.29 5.20 1.56
N LEU A 63 4.04 5.10 1.11
CA LEU A 63 3.69 4.61 -0.22
C LEU A 63 4.15 5.54 -1.34
N GLU A 64 3.90 6.84 -1.20
CA GLU A 64 4.36 7.84 -2.15
C GLU A 64 5.90 7.84 -2.24
N ASP A 65 6.59 7.84 -1.11
CA ASP A 65 8.07 7.79 -1.06
C ASP A 65 8.64 6.50 -1.68
N SER A 66 7.96 5.37 -1.43
CA SER A 66 8.33 4.07 -2.01
C SER A 66 8.18 4.07 -3.53
N LEU A 67 7.06 4.58 -4.04
CA LEU A 67 6.80 4.67 -5.49
C LEU A 67 7.81 5.59 -6.21
N VAL A 68 8.21 6.70 -5.58
CA VAL A 68 9.26 7.58 -6.09
C VAL A 68 10.61 6.85 -6.14
N THR A 69 10.95 6.11 -5.08
CA THR A 69 12.19 5.33 -4.98
C THR A 69 12.23 4.23 -6.04
N ILE A 70 11.14 3.48 -6.20
CA ILE A 70 10.99 2.43 -7.20
C ILE A 70 11.11 3.00 -8.63
N SER A 71 10.46 4.12 -8.91
CA SER A 71 10.57 4.82 -10.20
C SER A 71 12.02 5.25 -10.48
N THR A 72 12.73 5.73 -9.46
CA THR A 72 14.15 6.11 -9.56
C THR A 72 15.02 4.90 -9.92
N ILE A 73 14.78 3.75 -9.28
CA ILE A 73 15.51 2.51 -9.56
C ILE A 73 15.24 2.03 -10.99
N LEU A 74 13.97 1.99 -11.42
CA LEU A 74 13.57 1.56 -12.77
C LEU A 74 14.13 2.45 -13.88
N GLY A 75 14.28 3.75 -13.60
CA GLY A 75 14.90 4.71 -14.51
C GLY A 75 16.42 4.56 -14.66
N SER A 76 17.08 3.81 -13.77
CA SER A 76 18.53 3.59 -13.83
C SER A 76 18.92 2.57 -14.89
N ARG A 77 19.96 2.87 -15.68
CA ARG A 77 20.56 1.93 -16.63
C ARG A 77 21.19 0.70 -15.96
N PHE A 78 21.47 0.77 -14.66
CA PHE A 78 22.10 -0.30 -13.88
C PHE A 78 21.08 -1.24 -13.22
N VAL A 79 19.78 -1.06 -13.46
CA VAL A 79 18.73 -1.87 -12.83
C VAL A 79 18.69 -3.33 -13.30
N GLY A 80 19.42 -3.68 -14.37
CA GLY A 80 19.27 -4.95 -15.10
C GLY A 80 19.21 -6.20 -14.22
N ALA A 81 20.06 -6.30 -13.19
CA ALA A 81 20.12 -7.46 -12.30
C ALA A 81 18.89 -7.62 -11.38
N ILE A 82 18.24 -6.51 -11.01
CA ILE A 82 17.10 -6.49 -10.06
C ILE A 82 15.78 -6.04 -10.70
N ARG A 83 15.76 -5.80 -12.01
CA ARG A 83 14.61 -5.23 -12.73
C ARG A 83 13.30 -5.94 -12.43
N ASN A 84 13.27 -7.27 -12.53
CA ASN A 84 12.05 -8.05 -12.34
C ASN A 84 11.48 -7.85 -10.93
N GLU A 85 12.35 -7.83 -9.92
CA GLU A 85 11.95 -7.64 -8.53
C GLU A 85 11.41 -6.23 -8.29
N VAL A 86 12.07 -5.21 -8.85
CA VAL A 86 11.62 -3.81 -8.74
C VAL A 86 10.28 -3.60 -9.46
N GLU A 87 10.08 -4.23 -10.63
CA GLU A 87 8.81 -4.19 -11.36
C GLU A 87 7.66 -4.87 -10.59
N GLU A 88 7.96 -5.98 -9.90
CA GLU A 88 7.00 -6.65 -9.00
C GLU A 88 6.62 -5.75 -7.82
N TRP A 89 7.60 -5.15 -7.15
CA TRP A 89 7.35 -4.17 -6.08
C TRP A 89 6.52 -2.99 -6.57
N ASN A 90 6.84 -2.43 -7.74
CA ASN A 90 6.06 -1.34 -8.34
C ASN A 90 4.59 -1.74 -8.51
N LYS A 91 4.35 -2.92 -9.07
CA LYS A 91 2.99 -3.43 -9.28
C LYS A 91 2.25 -3.60 -7.96
N ASN A 92 2.88 -4.23 -6.97
CA ASN A 92 2.27 -4.50 -5.67
C ASN A 92 1.92 -3.20 -4.94
N LEU A 93 2.81 -2.20 -4.97
CA LEU A 93 2.58 -0.89 -4.36
C LEU A 93 1.42 -0.13 -5.04
N LEU A 94 1.35 -0.17 -6.38
CA LEU A 94 0.22 0.44 -7.10
C LEU A 94 -1.10 -0.27 -6.80
N THR A 95 -1.11 -1.61 -6.77
CA THR A 95 -2.31 -2.37 -6.39
C THR A 95 -2.72 -2.06 -4.95
N PHE A 96 -1.76 -1.91 -4.04
CA PHE A 96 -2.02 -1.51 -2.66
C PHE A 96 -2.64 -0.10 -2.60
N GLN A 97 -2.12 0.87 -3.36
CA GLN A 97 -2.69 2.22 -3.46
C GLN A 97 -4.16 2.18 -3.87
N GLU A 98 -4.46 1.52 -4.99
CA GLU A 98 -5.82 1.39 -5.52
C GLU A 98 -6.76 0.72 -4.51
N THR A 99 -6.27 -0.32 -3.83
CA THR A 99 -7.03 -1.05 -2.81
C THR A 99 -7.32 -0.17 -1.60
N LEU A 100 -6.32 0.58 -1.11
CA LEU A 100 -6.47 1.47 0.03
C LEU A 100 -7.47 2.59 -0.26
N ASP A 101 -7.38 3.20 -1.43
CA ASP A 101 -8.30 4.26 -1.86
C ASP A 101 -9.75 3.78 -1.91
N GLU A 102 -9.99 2.61 -2.53
CA GLU A 102 -11.34 2.04 -2.60
C GLU A 102 -11.84 1.61 -1.21
N TRP A 103 -10.98 1.06 -0.36
CA TRP A 103 -11.34 0.72 1.02
C TRP A 103 -11.81 1.97 1.78
N LEU A 104 -11.06 3.06 1.72
CA LEU A 104 -11.43 4.33 2.36
C LEU A 104 -12.73 4.91 1.79
N ASN A 105 -12.96 4.77 0.49
CA ASN A 105 -14.20 5.18 -0.15
C ASN A 105 -15.40 4.36 0.36
N VAL A 106 -15.27 3.03 0.38
CA VAL A 106 -16.30 2.11 0.92
C VAL A 106 -16.56 2.42 2.38
N GLN A 107 -15.51 2.62 3.20
CA GLN A 107 -15.64 2.99 4.61
C GLN A 107 -16.46 4.27 4.80
N ARG A 108 -16.13 5.32 4.03
CA ARG A 108 -16.82 6.62 4.09
C ARG A 108 -18.30 6.47 3.75
N ASN A 109 -18.61 5.76 2.67
CA ASN A 109 -19.98 5.50 2.25
C ASN A 109 -20.74 4.64 3.26
N TRP A 110 -20.09 3.60 3.80
CA TRP A 110 -20.67 2.75 4.83
C TRP A 110 -20.98 3.54 6.10
N MET A 111 -20.06 4.37 6.62
CA MET A 111 -20.30 5.21 7.80
C MET A 111 -21.45 6.20 7.60
N TYR A 112 -21.56 6.78 6.40
CA TYR A 112 -22.66 7.68 6.06
C TYR A 112 -23.99 6.95 6.05
N LEU A 113 -24.06 5.79 5.39
CA LEU A 113 -25.26 4.97 5.32
C LEU A 113 -25.63 4.39 6.70
N GLU A 114 -24.67 3.99 7.52
CA GLU A 114 -24.88 3.50 8.89
C GLU A 114 -25.57 4.58 9.74
N SER A 115 -25.15 5.84 9.63
CA SER A 115 -25.77 6.95 10.36
C SER A 115 -27.24 7.18 9.99
N ILE A 116 -27.61 6.89 8.74
CA ILE A 116 -28.99 7.04 8.22
C ILE A 116 -29.81 5.80 8.58
N PHE A 117 -29.38 4.61 8.16
CA PHE A 117 -30.10 3.35 8.33
C PHE A 117 -30.07 2.79 9.76
N GLY A 118 -29.14 3.28 10.59
CA GLY A 118 -29.14 3.03 12.04
C GLY A 118 -30.29 3.71 12.77
N ALA A 119 -30.85 4.81 12.23
CA ALA A 119 -32.02 5.47 12.81
C ALA A 119 -33.28 4.62 12.59
N GLY A 120 -34.01 4.30 13.65
CA GLY A 120 -35.15 3.37 13.61
C GLY A 120 -36.30 3.78 12.68
N ASP A 121 -36.42 5.07 12.36
CA ASP A 121 -37.52 5.62 11.57
C ASP A 121 -37.34 5.39 10.06
N ILE A 122 -36.11 5.44 9.53
CA ILE A 122 -35.88 5.26 8.10
C ILE A 122 -36.15 3.82 7.66
N LYS A 123 -35.96 2.84 8.57
CA LYS A 123 -36.23 1.42 8.29
C LYS A 123 -37.67 1.15 7.90
N LYS A 124 -38.62 1.94 8.44
CA LYS A 124 -40.04 1.82 8.12
C LYS A 124 -40.40 2.53 6.81
N GLN A 125 -39.66 3.57 6.44
CA GLN A 125 -39.89 4.34 5.22
C GLN A 125 -39.28 3.65 3.99
N LEU A 126 -38.11 3.04 4.13
CA LEU A 126 -37.33 2.42 3.06
C LEU A 126 -36.93 0.98 3.43
N PRO A 127 -37.89 0.03 3.52
CA PRO A 127 -37.62 -1.32 4.01
C PRO A 127 -36.71 -2.13 3.07
N THR A 128 -36.83 -1.94 1.76
CA THR A 128 -36.03 -2.66 0.75
C THR A 128 -34.56 -2.22 0.80
N GLU A 129 -34.31 -0.92 0.85
CA GLU A 129 -32.98 -0.33 0.95
C GLU A 129 -32.31 -0.68 2.28
N SER A 130 -33.10 -0.69 3.36
CA SER A 130 -32.63 -1.11 4.68
C SER A 130 -32.18 -2.57 4.69
N ALA A 131 -32.90 -3.47 4.01
CA ALA A 131 -32.51 -4.87 3.90
C ALA A 131 -31.18 -5.02 3.14
N LYS A 132 -31.00 -4.30 2.03
CA LYS A 132 -29.74 -4.28 1.27
C LYS A 132 -28.57 -3.75 2.10
N PHE A 133 -28.80 -2.66 2.85
CA PHE A 133 -27.76 -2.10 3.72
C PHE A 133 -27.35 -3.07 4.83
N MET A 134 -28.30 -3.80 5.44
CA MET A 134 -27.98 -4.79 6.47
C MET A 134 -27.09 -5.93 5.95
N GLU A 135 -27.24 -6.33 4.68
CA GLU A 135 -26.34 -7.30 4.05
C GLU A 135 -24.91 -6.75 3.91
N ILE A 136 -24.78 -5.52 3.39
CA ILE A 136 -23.49 -4.83 3.24
C ILE A 136 -22.83 -4.62 4.61
N ASP A 137 -23.60 -4.19 5.61
CA ASP A 137 -23.16 -4.00 6.99
C ASP A 137 -22.61 -5.29 7.61
N GLY A 138 -23.28 -6.42 7.36
CA GLY A 138 -22.80 -7.74 7.77
C GLY A 138 -21.47 -8.11 7.11
N GLN A 139 -21.32 -7.85 5.81
CA GLN A 139 -20.07 -8.10 5.07
C GLN A 139 -18.93 -7.21 5.59
N TRP A 140 -19.18 -5.92 5.77
CA TRP A 140 -18.20 -4.96 6.31
C TRP A 140 -17.66 -5.42 7.66
N LYS A 141 -18.56 -5.74 8.61
CA LYS A 141 -18.17 -6.21 9.95
C LYS A 141 -17.39 -7.51 9.95
N LYS A 142 -17.65 -8.38 8.97
CA LYS A 142 -16.88 -9.62 8.81
C LYS A 142 -15.48 -9.32 8.30
N ILE A 143 -15.34 -8.53 7.23
CA ILE A 143 -14.04 -8.18 6.64
C ILE A 143 -13.17 -7.46 7.66
N MET A 144 -13.72 -6.50 8.42
CA MET A 144 -12.96 -5.73 9.42
C MET A 144 -12.57 -6.52 10.68
N LYS A 145 -12.98 -7.80 10.80
CA LYS A 145 -12.63 -8.71 11.92
C LYS A 145 -11.60 -9.77 11.55
N GLU A 146 -11.34 -9.95 10.25
CA GLU A 146 -10.31 -10.85 9.73
C GLU A 146 -8.93 -10.18 9.84
#